data_AF-A0A1B8AW97-F1
#
_entry.id   AF-A0A1B8AW97-F1
#
_cell.length_a   1.000
_cell.length_b   1.000
_cell.length_c   1.000
_cell.angle_alpha   90.00
_cell.angle_beta   90.00
_cell.angle_gamma   90.00
#
_symmetry.space_group_name_H-M   'P 1'
#
loop_
_entity.id
_entity.type
_entity.pdbx_description
1 polymer ?
#
loop_
_entity_poly.entity_id
_entity_poly.type
_entity_poly.pdbx_seq_one_letter_code
_entity_poly.pdbx_strand_id
1 'polypeptide(L)'
;MTSLAWLRDLCATVRAADLSVDTDVALHEQSLPPSKDPWYRPPQGWESKQQGDILRISSVPTLSEIVGNSSATYHILYRSTDSKNDPSWAVTTLFIPSSIYHSPSGKMAILSYQFAYNTANFDSCPSFALSGVMARSEPSLGIKSSTSLIDEMLSFGWVVSTPDHLGPDSAFGASIQGGHATLDAVRAVHRLLDLGKASAYNTTIWGYSGGSIATFAAAELQSKYAPDVKIDGTVLGGFVDNVSGDFDKLNKSPIAGALAAFLLGITSQYPEARSYLESRLLPAMKDEFMSILDKEATETVQHFSGRDIYTFFQSGIADLRAPQLQTLYDEQAKLGSERAPLMPMFLYKAINDQFCPVEWTDATVVELCNSGAEITYERNTVGSHVSEIENGKPRAFKFLWSIFEGSYVSPSTKQSVSDVTVDISG
;
A
#
# COMPACT_ATOMS: atom_id res chain seq x y z
N MET A 1 2.48 -28.89 -18.55
CA MET A 1 2.21 -27.51 -18.12
C MET A 1 0.76 -27.22 -18.49
N THR A 2 -0.09 -26.96 -17.50
CA THR A 2 -1.46 -26.46 -17.73
C THR A 2 -1.36 -25.15 -18.50
N SER A 3 -2.19 -24.99 -19.54
CA SER A 3 -2.27 -23.71 -20.27
C SER A 3 -2.66 -22.61 -19.30
N LEU A 4 -1.83 -21.57 -19.15
CA LEU A 4 -2.12 -20.40 -18.32
C LEU A 4 -3.09 -19.42 -19.00
N ALA A 5 -3.72 -19.82 -20.11
CA ALA A 5 -4.71 -19.01 -20.82
C ALA A 5 -5.89 -18.60 -19.92
N TRP A 6 -6.22 -19.36 -18.87
CA TRP A 6 -7.26 -19.01 -17.91
C TRP A 6 -6.94 -17.75 -17.11
N LEU A 7 -5.66 -17.40 -16.91
CA LEU A 7 -5.28 -16.14 -16.25
C LEU A 7 -5.65 -14.92 -17.09
N ARG A 8 -5.82 -15.09 -18.40
CA ARG A 8 -6.29 -14.03 -19.31
C ARG A 8 -7.81 -13.98 -19.40
N ASP A 9 -8.51 -14.92 -18.75
CA ASP A 9 -9.96 -15.01 -18.70
C ASP A 9 -10.44 -15.33 -17.26
N LEU A 10 -9.89 -14.60 -16.27
CA LEU A 10 -10.22 -14.82 -14.86
C LEU A 10 -11.71 -14.61 -14.58
N CYS A 11 -12.36 -13.66 -15.24
CA CYS A 11 -13.81 -13.45 -15.08
C CYS A 11 -14.61 -14.70 -15.47
N ALA A 12 -14.30 -15.36 -16.59
CA ALA A 12 -14.97 -16.60 -16.96
C ALA A 12 -14.64 -17.75 -16.00
N THR A 13 -13.39 -17.82 -15.53
CA THR A 13 -12.94 -18.82 -14.55
C THR A 13 -13.72 -18.71 -13.24
N VAL A 14 -13.88 -17.49 -12.72
CA VAL A 14 -14.66 -17.21 -11.50
C VAL A 14 -16.13 -17.56 -11.72
N ARG A 15 -16.72 -17.11 -12.83
CA ARG A 15 -18.13 -17.38 -13.15
C ARG A 15 -18.45 -18.87 -13.22
N ALA A 16 -17.51 -19.68 -13.71
CA ALA A 16 -17.65 -21.12 -13.79
C ALA A 16 -17.53 -21.82 -12.41
N ALA A 17 -16.80 -21.21 -11.47
CA ALA A 17 -16.50 -21.79 -10.16
C ALA A 17 -17.46 -21.36 -9.04
N ASP A 18 -17.86 -20.09 -9.02
CA ASP A 18 -18.73 -19.52 -7.98
C ASP A 18 -19.74 -18.54 -8.59
N LEU A 19 -21.00 -18.98 -8.68
CA LEU A 19 -22.12 -18.17 -9.18
C LEU A 19 -22.55 -17.05 -8.23
N SER A 20 -22.03 -17.02 -6.99
CA SER A 20 -22.30 -15.96 -6.03
C SER A 20 -21.41 -14.74 -6.19
N VAL A 21 -20.33 -14.85 -6.98
CA VAL A 21 -19.46 -13.72 -7.33
C VAL A 21 -20.08 -13.00 -8.52
N ASP A 22 -20.23 -11.68 -8.39
CA ASP A 22 -20.68 -10.85 -9.50
C ASP A 22 -19.51 -10.62 -10.46
N THR A 23 -19.53 -11.38 -11.56
CA THR A 23 -18.60 -11.21 -12.67
C THR A 23 -19.22 -10.24 -13.66
N ASP A 24 -18.82 -8.97 -13.58
CA ASP A 24 -19.24 -7.99 -14.57
C ASP A 24 -18.53 -8.35 -15.89
N VAL A 25 -19.28 -8.91 -16.83
CA VAL A 25 -18.76 -9.33 -18.15
C VAL A 25 -18.66 -8.12 -19.09
N ALA A 26 -19.26 -6.99 -18.71
CA ALA A 26 -19.10 -5.73 -19.41
C ALA A 26 -17.71 -5.15 -19.14
N LEU A 27 -17.10 -4.56 -20.18
CA LEU A 27 -15.87 -3.80 -20.02
C LEU A 27 -16.12 -2.68 -19.01
N HIS A 28 -15.38 -2.69 -17.90
CA HIS A 28 -15.40 -1.56 -16.97
C HIS A 28 -14.59 -0.43 -17.60
N GLU A 29 -15.25 0.37 -18.42
CA GLU A 29 -14.74 1.67 -18.84
C GLU A 29 -14.81 2.60 -17.63
N GLN A 30 -13.70 2.68 -16.92
CA GLN A 30 -13.54 3.40 -15.67
C GLN A 30 -13.61 4.92 -15.90
N SER A 31 -14.82 5.40 -16.17
CA SER A 31 -15.14 6.78 -16.56
C SER A 31 -15.73 7.58 -15.40
N LEU A 32 -16.27 6.88 -14.39
CA LEU A 32 -16.79 7.49 -13.18
C LEU A 32 -15.76 7.37 -12.05
N PRO A 33 -15.63 8.40 -11.20
CA PRO A 33 -14.84 8.27 -9.99
C PRO A 33 -15.48 7.24 -9.03
N PRO A 34 -14.68 6.53 -8.20
CA PRO A 34 -15.13 5.49 -7.27
C PRO A 34 -16.37 5.83 -6.45
N SER A 35 -16.45 7.05 -5.92
CA SER A 35 -17.59 7.55 -5.12
C SER A 35 -18.93 7.56 -5.88
N LYS A 36 -18.87 7.66 -7.21
CA LYS A 36 -20.03 7.72 -8.11
C LYS A 36 -20.24 6.43 -8.89
N ASP A 37 -19.31 5.48 -8.81
CA ASP A 37 -19.34 4.24 -9.56
C ASP A 37 -19.99 3.11 -8.73
N PRO A 38 -21.15 2.56 -9.17
CA PRO A 38 -21.81 1.47 -8.49
C PRO A 38 -20.96 0.19 -8.37
N TRP A 39 -19.95 -0.01 -9.21
CA TRP A 39 -19.09 -1.19 -9.16
C TRP A 39 -18.31 -1.26 -7.85
N TYR A 40 -17.93 -0.12 -7.27
CA TYR A 40 -17.26 -0.06 -5.96
C TYR A 40 -18.20 -0.38 -4.79
N ARG A 41 -19.51 -0.56 -5.03
CA ARG A 41 -20.46 -0.91 -3.96
C ARG A 41 -20.55 -2.44 -3.83
N PRO A 42 -20.26 -2.98 -2.63
CA PRO A 42 -20.46 -4.39 -2.37
C PRO A 42 -21.90 -4.85 -2.61
N PRO A 43 -22.11 -6.10 -3.06
CA PRO A 43 -23.45 -6.69 -3.20
C PRO A 43 -24.09 -6.94 -1.83
N GLN A 44 -25.42 -7.10 -1.78
CA GLN A 44 -26.13 -7.37 -0.52
C GLN A 44 -25.58 -8.61 0.21
N GLY A 45 -25.39 -8.50 1.53
CA GLY A 45 -24.96 -9.61 2.38
C GLY A 45 -23.45 -9.87 2.38
N TRP A 46 -22.67 -9.02 1.71
CA TRP A 46 -21.21 -9.07 1.70
C TRP A 46 -20.59 -9.04 3.09
N GLU A 47 -21.25 -8.41 4.07
CA GLU A 47 -20.78 -8.27 5.45
C GLU A 47 -20.57 -9.63 6.12
N SER A 48 -21.35 -10.63 5.70
CA SER A 48 -21.31 -12.01 6.23
C SER A 48 -20.30 -12.92 5.52
N LYS A 49 -19.66 -12.44 4.44
CA LYS A 49 -18.62 -13.15 3.70
C LYS A 49 -17.32 -13.21 4.51
N GLN A 50 -16.46 -14.17 4.18
CA GLN A 50 -15.17 -14.33 4.86
C GLN A 50 -14.16 -13.29 4.39
N GLN A 51 -13.20 -12.96 5.25
CA GLN A 51 -11.99 -12.20 4.90
C GLN A 51 -11.38 -12.72 3.58
N GLY A 52 -11.15 -11.82 2.62
CA GLY A 52 -10.61 -12.16 1.30
C GLY A 52 -11.59 -12.83 0.33
N ASP A 53 -12.88 -12.93 0.66
CA ASP A 53 -13.90 -13.39 -0.31
C ASP A 53 -13.99 -12.38 -1.44
N ILE A 54 -13.99 -12.89 -2.68
CA ILE A 54 -14.18 -12.07 -3.88
C ILE A 54 -15.67 -11.72 -3.95
N LEU A 55 -15.97 -10.42 -4.01
CA LEU A 55 -17.33 -9.90 -4.08
C LEU A 55 -17.70 -9.56 -5.52
N ARG A 56 -16.77 -8.93 -6.25
CA ARG A 56 -16.88 -8.62 -7.68
C ARG A 56 -15.54 -8.80 -8.36
N ILE A 57 -15.58 -9.11 -9.65
CA ILE A 57 -14.40 -9.06 -10.52
C ILE A 57 -14.78 -8.45 -11.87
N SER A 58 -13.93 -7.59 -12.41
CA SER A 58 -14.09 -7.02 -13.75
C SER A 58 -12.76 -6.90 -14.47
N SER A 59 -12.76 -7.11 -15.78
CA SER A 59 -11.61 -6.83 -16.66
C SER A 59 -11.45 -5.32 -16.88
N VAL A 60 -10.19 -4.86 -16.98
CA VAL A 60 -9.83 -3.44 -17.15
C VAL A 60 -8.81 -3.30 -18.30
N PRO A 61 -9.25 -3.43 -19.56
CA PRO A 61 -8.32 -3.47 -20.71
C PRO A 61 -7.54 -2.17 -20.90
N THR A 62 -8.10 -1.01 -20.50
CA THR A 62 -7.42 0.29 -20.57
C THR A 62 -6.08 0.28 -19.82
N LEU A 63 -6.01 -0.40 -18.68
CA LEU A 63 -4.76 -0.55 -17.93
C LEU A 63 -3.76 -1.48 -18.63
N SER A 64 -4.23 -2.48 -19.37
CA SER A 64 -3.34 -3.31 -20.20
C SER A 64 -2.79 -2.56 -21.41
N GLU A 65 -3.48 -1.51 -21.88
CA GLU A 65 -2.96 -0.61 -22.93
C GLU A 65 -1.91 0.36 -22.38
N ILE A 66 -2.07 0.82 -21.12
CA ILE A 66 -1.12 1.71 -20.45
C ILE A 66 0.14 0.95 -19.99
N VAL A 67 -0.02 -0.30 -19.54
CA VAL A 67 1.07 -1.14 -18.99
C VAL A 67 1.41 -2.24 -20.00
N GLY A 68 2.39 -1.99 -20.86
CA GLY A 68 2.67 -2.81 -22.04
C GLY A 68 3.08 -4.27 -21.77
N ASN A 69 3.67 -4.56 -20.60
CA ASN A 69 3.99 -5.92 -20.17
C ASN A 69 2.81 -6.66 -19.52
N SER A 70 1.61 -6.06 -19.44
CA SER A 70 0.39 -6.72 -18.98
C SER A 70 -0.35 -7.38 -20.14
N SER A 71 -0.73 -8.65 -19.98
CA SER A 71 -1.61 -9.36 -20.91
C SER A 71 -3.08 -9.33 -20.51
N ALA A 72 -3.37 -9.07 -19.23
CA ALA A 72 -4.71 -8.86 -18.72
C ALA A 72 -4.64 -8.12 -17.38
N THR A 73 -5.61 -7.26 -17.13
CA THR A 73 -5.74 -6.52 -15.87
C THR A 73 -7.16 -6.66 -15.34
N TYR A 74 -7.30 -6.80 -14.02
CA TYR A 74 -8.58 -6.98 -13.35
C TYR A 74 -8.71 -6.07 -12.14
N HIS A 75 -9.91 -5.55 -11.89
CA HIS A 75 -10.29 -5.06 -10.57
C HIS A 75 -11.04 -6.14 -9.82
N ILE A 76 -10.68 -6.31 -8.55
CA ILE A 76 -11.25 -7.30 -7.65
C ILE A 76 -11.73 -6.56 -6.41
N LEU A 77 -13.05 -6.50 -6.22
CA LEU A 77 -13.65 -6.05 -4.97
C LEU A 77 -13.69 -7.24 -4.03
N TYR A 78 -13.11 -7.11 -2.83
CA TYR A 78 -13.06 -8.20 -1.86
C TYR A 78 -13.50 -7.75 -0.47
N ARG A 79 -14.01 -8.70 0.32
CA ARG A 79 -14.37 -8.48 1.72
C ARG A 79 -13.09 -8.36 2.55
N SER A 80 -13.02 -7.32 3.37
CA SER A 80 -11.95 -7.08 4.34
C SER A 80 -12.51 -6.71 5.72
N THR A 81 -11.68 -6.12 6.58
CA THR A 81 -12.02 -5.71 7.94
C THR A 81 -11.38 -4.36 8.23
N ASP A 82 -12.14 -3.43 8.81
CA ASP A 82 -11.61 -2.10 9.12
C ASP A 82 -10.69 -2.07 10.36
N SER A 83 -10.22 -0.88 10.74
CA SER A 83 -9.39 -0.71 11.94
C SER A 83 -10.10 -1.04 13.25
N LYS A 84 -11.44 -1.06 13.25
CA LYS A 84 -12.29 -1.35 14.42
C LYS A 84 -12.72 -2.82 14.48
N ASN A 85 -12.23 -3.65 13.56
CA ASN A 85 -12.62 -5.04 13.37
C ASN A 85 -14.07 -5.23 12.87
N ASP A 86 -14.69 -4.19 12.34
CA ASP A 86 -16.00 -4.27 11.69
C ASP A 86 -15.83 -4.74 10.22
N PRO A 87 -16.82 -5.42 9.62
CA PRO A 87 -16.76 -5.80 8.21
C PRO A 87 -16.51 -4.58 7.33
N SER A 88 -15.54 -4.69 6.43
CA SER A 88 -15.18 -3.67 5.45
C SER A 88 -14.89 -4.32 4.09
N TRP A 89 -14.49 -3.55 3.11
CA TRP A 89 -14.12 -4.03 1.78
C TRP A 89 -12.96 -3.21 1.23
N ALA A 90 -12.32 -3.72 0.20
CA ALA A 90 -11.34 -2.96 -0.55
C ALA A 90 -11.26 -3.51 -1.98
N VAL A 91 -10.54 -2.78 -2.83
CA VAL A 91 -10.27 -3.17 -4.21
C VAL A 91 -8.79 -3.48 -4.35
N THR A 92 -8.46 -4.44 -5.21
CA THR A 92 -7.10 -4.62 -5.71
C THR A 92 -7.13 -4.69 -7.22
N THR A 93 -6.17 -4.02 -7.85
CA THR A 93 -5.89 -4.20 -9.28
C THR A 93 -4.90 -5.34 -9.43
N LEU A 94 -5.23 -6.36 -10.21
CA LEU A 94 -4.38 -7.51 -10.51
C LEU A 94 -3.89 -7.42 -11.95
N PHE A 95 -2.58 -7.45 -12.13
CA PHE A 95 -1.90 -7.42 -13.43
C PHE A 95 -1.29 -8.80 -13.72
N ILE A 96 -1.61 -9.34 -14.89
CA ILE A 96 -1.10 -10.62 -15.37
C ILE A 96 -0.02 -10.34 -16.42
N PRO A 97 1.25 -10.75 -16.20
CA PRO A 97 2.33 -10.43 -17.12
C PRO A 97 2.16 -11.17 -18.45
N SER A 98 2.68 -10.59 -19.52
CA SER A 98 2.68 -11.16 -20.87
C SER A 98 3.43 -12.49 -20.96
N SER A 99 4.45 -12.66 -20.11
CA SER A 99 5.19 -13.91 -19.90
C SER A 99 5.29 -14.18 -18.41
N ILE A 100 4.85 -15.34 -17.93
CA ILE A 100 4.88 -15.68 -16.51
C ILE A 100 6.21 -16.34 -16.16
N TYR A 101 6.85 -15.83 -15.11
CA TYR A 101 8.03 -16.45 -14.52
C TYR A 101 7.64 -17.67 -13.69
N HIS A 102 8.42 -18.74 -13.84
CA HIS A 102 8.40 -19.89 -12.97
C HIS A 102 9.80 -20.09 -12.39
N SER A 103 9.88 -20.27 -11.07
CA SER A 103 11.14 -20.62 -10.42
C SER A 103 11.63 -22.00 -10.87
N PRO A 104 12.88 -22.39 -10.58
CA PRO A 104 13.39 -23.74 -10.85
C PRO A 104 12.51 -24.86 -10.23
N SER A 105 11.78 -24.53 -9.14
CA SER A 105 10.82 -25.44 -8.50
C SER A 105 9.39 -25.37 -9.09
N GLY A 106 9.19 -24.61 -10.16
CA GLY A 106 7.94 -24.47 -10.90
C GLY A 106 6.94 -23.46 -10.33
N LYS A 107 7.29 -22.72 -9.27
CA LYS A 107 6.38 -21.78 -8.59
C LYS A 107 6.28 -20.44 -9.34
N MET A 108 5.08 -19.87 -9.36
CA MET A 108 4.87 -18.49 -9.84
C MET A 108 5.36 -17.46 -8.81
N ALA A 109 5.74 -16.27 -9.29
CA ALA A 109 6.04 -15.12 -8.46
C ALA A 109 4.81 -14.21 -8.34
N ILE A 110 4.36 -13.94 -7.11
CA ILE A 110 3.28 -13.00 -6.82
C ILE A 110 3.84 -11.86 -5.96
N LEU A 111 3.67 -10.63 -6.42
CA LEU A 111 4.03 -9.43 -5.70
C LEU A 111 2.76 -8.65 -5.36
N SER A 112 2.54 -8.34 -4.08
CA SER A 112 1.60 -7.29 -3.68
C SER A 112 2.36 -5.99 -3.47
N TYR A 113 2.02 -4.93 -4.21
CA TYR A 113 2.68 -3.64 -4.14
C TYR A 113 1.74 -2.56 -3.61
N GLN A 114 2.12 -1.94 -2.48
CA GLN A 114 1.35 -0.91 -1.80
C GLN A 114 1.85 0.48 -2.22
N PHE A 115 1.05 1.23 -2.98
CA PHE A 115 1.39 2.60 -3.40
C PHE A 115 1.30 3.62 -2.27
N ALA A 116 2.18 4.61 -2.24
CA ALA A 116 2.04 5.78 -1.37
C ALA A 116 1.09 6.82 -1.98
N TYR A 117 -0.22 6.58 -1.97
CA TYR A 117 -1.21 7.53 -2.50
C TYR A 117 -1.70 8.57 -1.48
N ASN A 118 -1.27 8.46 -0.21
CA ASN A 118 -1.18 9.55 0.79
C ASN A 118 -2.31 10.59 0.79
N THR A 119 -3.56 10.14 0.75
CA THR A 119 -4.74 11.01 0.61
C THR A 119 -5.91 10.47 1.42
N ALA A 120 -6.78 11.40 1.85
CA ALA A 120 -8.07 11.10 2.46
C ALA A 120 -9.24 11.16 1.46
N ASN A 121 -8.95 11.29 0.15
CA ASN A 121 -9.94 11.29 -0.92
C ASN A 121 -10.15 9.86 -1.44
N PHE A 122 -11.39 9.36 -1.42
CA PHE A 122 -11.75 8.03 -1.94
C PHE A 122 -11.56 7.92 -3.46
N ASP A 123 -11.76 9.02 -4.18
CA ASP A 123 -11.63 9.06 -5.65
C ASP A 123 -10.17 9.07 -6.12
N SER A 124 -9.21 9.05 -5.19
CA SER A 124 -7.78 8.98 -5.47
C SER A 124 -7.18 7.58 -5.21
N CYS A 125 -8.02 6.57 -5.00
CA CYS A 125 -7.54 5.20 -4.77
C CYS A 125 -6.79 4.63 -6.01
N PRO A 126 -5.76 3.79 -5.82
CA PRO A 126 -4.94 3.24 -6.91
C PRO A 126 -5.74 2.59 -8.03
N SER A 127 -6.77 1.81 -7.71
CA SER A 127 -7.59 1.13 -8.73
C SER A 127 -8.25 2.09 -9.72
N PHE A 128 -8.47 3.36 -9.36
CA PHE A 128 -8.90 4.40 -10.29
C PHE A 128 -7.73 5.22 -10.85
N ALA A 129 -6.84 5.68 -9.96
CA ALA A 129 -5.80 6.64 -10.30
C ALA A 129 -4.74 6.08 -11.27
N LEU A 130 -4.57 4.76 -11.36
CA LEU A 130 -3.66 4.10 -12.31
C LEU A 130 -4.03 4.31 -13.79
N SER A 131 -5.30 4.61 -14.10
CA SER A 131 -5.73 5.01 -15.45
C SER A 131 -5.66 6.53 -15.67
N GLY A 132 -5.31 7.29 -14.62
CA GLY A 132 -5.32 8.74 -14.60
C GLY A 132 -3.98 9.32 -14.15
N VAL A 133 -3.96 9.94 -12.97
CA VAL A 133 -2.81 10.71 -12.50
C VAL A 133 -1.59 9.86 -12.15
N MET A 134 -1.77 8.63 -11.67
CA MET A 134 -0.66 7.71 -11.40
C MET A 134 -0.04 7.11 -12.67
N ALA A 135 -0.68 7.29 -13.83
CA ALA A 135 -0.09 6.95 -15.13
C ALA A 135 0.92 8.01 -15.61
N ARG A 136 1.02 9.16 -14.93
CA ARG A 136 1.88 10.29 -15.31
C ARG A 136 3.17 10.29 -14.49
N SER A 137 4.28 10.66 -15.12
CA SER A 137 5.53 10.92 -14.42
C SER A 137 5.53 12.32 -13.82
N GLU A 138 6.40 12.54 -12.82
CA GLU A 138 6.71 13.86 -12.24
C GLU A 138 8.20 14.19 -12.49
N PRO A 139 8.56 14.65 -13.71
CA PRO A 139 9.97 14.80 -14.10
C PRO A 139 10.74 15.82 -13.27
N SER A 140 10.05 16.84 -12.73
CA SER A 140 10.67 17.85 -11.85
C SER A 140 11.20 17.26 -10.55
N LEU A 141 10.65 16.11 -10.11
CA LEU A 141 11.06 15.38 -8.92
C LEU A 141 11.86 14.11 -9.26
N GLY A 142 12.08 13.81 -10.55
CA GLY A 142 12.71 12.57 -11.00
C GLY A 142 11.87 11.32 -10.77
N ILE A 143 10.58 11.45 -10.47
CA ILE A 143 9.68 10.33 -10.18
C ILE A 143 9.03 9.87 -11.49
N LYS A 144 9.18 8.58 -11.81
CA LYS A 144 8.49 7.95 -12.94
C LYS A 144 7.05 7.61 -12.57
N SER A 145 6.19 7.41 -13.57
CA SER A 145 4.80 7.00 -13.32
C SER A 145 4.73 5.68 -12.54
N SER A 146 3.69 5.53 -11.71
CA SER A 146 3.41 4.28 -11.00
C SER A 146 3.21 3.11 -11.97
N THR A 147 2.62 3.37 -13.13
CA THR A 147 2.43 2.38 -14.19
C THR A 147 3.74 1.90 -14.79
N SER A 148 4.79 2.74 -14.85
CA SER A 148 6.11 2.32 -15.31
C SER A 148 6.79 1.34 -14.34
N LEU A 149 6.58 1.51 -13.03
CA LEU A 149 7.09 0.58 -12.04
C LEU A 149 6.38 -0.77 -12.13
N ILE A 150 5.04 -0.76 -12.31
CA ILE A 150 4.29 -1.99 -12.56
C ILE A 150 4.79 -2.66 -13.83
N ASP A 151 4.97 -1.90 -14.92
CA ASP A 151 5.48 -2.43 -16.19
C ASP A 151 6.85 -3.11 -16.03
N GLU A 152 7.75 -2.50 -15.26
CA GLU A 152 9.07 -3.06 -14.92
C GLU A 152 8.93 -4.37 -14.12
N MET A 153 8.05 -4.41 -13.11
CA MET A 153 7.76 -5.64 -12.33
C MET A 153 7.18 -6.75 -13.21
N LEU A 154 6.27 -6.42 -14.13
CA LEU A 154 5.68 -7.38 -15.07
C LEU A 154 6.69 -7.88 -16.12
N SER A 155 7.69 -7.06 -16.47
CA SER A 155 8.77 -7.47 -17.39
C SER A 155 9.60 -8.64 -16.84
N PHE A 156 9.65 -8.79 -15.52
CA PHE A 156 10.25 -9.95 -14.83
C PHE A 156 9.34 -11.19 -14.82
N GLY A 157 8.12 -11.07 -15.33
CA GLY A 157 7.12 -12.11 -15.36
C GLY A 157 6.43 -12.38 -14.01
N TRP A 158 6.45 -11.40 -13.11
CA TRP A 158 5.76 -11.48 -11.83
C TRP A 158 4.29 -11.13 -11.99
N VAL A 159 3.40 -11.82 -11.27
CA VAL A 159 2.01 -11.40 -11.12
C VAL A 159 1.97 -10.29 -10.07
N VAL A 160 1.39 -9.14 -10.40
CA VAL A 160 1.42 -7.97 -9.52
C VAL A 160 0.00 -7.60 -9.08
N SER A 161 -0.23 -7.46 -7.78
CA SER A 161 -1.47 -6.93 -7.20
C SER A 161 -1.21 -5.61 -6.50
N THR A 162 -2.09 -4.62 -6.66
CA THR A 162 -1.94 -3.30 -6.04
C THR A 162 -3.23 -2.95 -5.28
N PRO A 163 -3.29 -3.18 -3.96
CA PRO A 163 -4.50 -2.95 -3.18
C PRO A 163 -4.70 -1.48 -2.83
N ASP A 164 -5.97 -1.07 -2.86
CA ASP A 164 -6.50 0.19 -2.32
C ASP A 164 -6.56 0.07 -0.79
N HIS A 165 -5.38 0.01 -0.17
CA HIS A 165 -5.23 -0.43 1.22
C HIS A 165 -5.80 0.55 2.27
N LEU A 166 -6.17 1.77 1.91
CA LEU A 166 -6.84 2.72 2.79
C LEU A 166 -8.35 2.46 2.90
N GLY A 167 -8.88 1.51 2.11
CA GLY A 167 -10.28 1.09 2.17
C GLY A 167 -11.27 2.16 1.68
N PRO A 168 -12.58 1.98 1.95
CA PRO A 168 -13.63 2.86 1.46
C PRO A 168 -13.63 4.25 2.10
N ASP A 169 -13.02 4.37 3.27
CA ASP A 169 -12.97 5.63 4.04
C ASP A 169 -11.69 6.43 3.77
N SER A 170 -10.82 5.98 2.85
CA SER A 170 -9.49 6.53 2.62
C SER A 170 -8.75 6.84 3.92
N ALA A 171 -8.66 5.84 4.80
CA ALA A 171 -8.13 5.96 6.15
C ALA A 171 -6.59 6.12 6.17
N PHE A 172 -6.06 7.17 5.53
CA PHE A 172 -4.63 7.43 5.45
C PHE A 172 -4.02 7.57 6.85
N GLY A 173 -3.01 6.74 7.12
CA GLY A 173 -2.37 6.66 8.43
C GLY A 173 -2.89 5.54 9.33
N ALA A 174 -4.02 4.90 9.00
CA ALA A 174 -4.55 3.77 9.74
C ALA A 174 -3.86 2.45 9.33
N SER A 175 -2.85 2.05 10.09
CA SER A 175 -2.03 0.87 9.82
C SER A 175 -2.84 -0.43 9.81
N ILE A 176 -3.80 -0.58 10.74
CA ILE A 176 -4.64 -1.78 10.86
C ILE A 176 -5.48 -1.98 9.60
N GLN A 177 -6.21 -0.95 9.16
CA GLN A 177 -6.91 -0.94 7.87
C GLN A 177 -5.98 -1.31 6.71
N GLY A 178 -4.80 -0.69 6.64
CA GLY A 178 -3.78 -0.95 5.61
C GLY A 178 -3.31 -2.41 5.56
N GLY A 179 -3.03 -2.98 6.73
CA GLY A 179 -2.57 -4.36 6.89
C GLY A 179 -3.67 -5.37 6.57
N HIS A 180 -4.88 -5.17 7.08
CA HIS A 180 -6.04 -6.03 6.80
C HIS A 180 -6.36 -6.06 5.31
N ALA A 181 -6.48 -4.90 4.67
CA ALA A 181 -6.76 -4.80 3.23
C ALA A 181 -5.67 -5.48 2.40
N THR A 182 -4.38 -5.27 2.74
CA THR A 182 -3.27 -5.92 2.04
C THR A 182 -3.30 -7.44 2.17
N LEU A 183 -3.49 -7.97 3.38
CA LEU A 183 -3.57 -9.42 3.62
C LEU A 183 -4.78 -10.06 2.92
N ASP A 184 -5.93 -9.39 2.93
CA ASP A 184 -7.14 -9.87 2.26
C ASP A 184 -7.06 -9.77 0.74
N ALA A 185 -6.33 -8.79 0.19
CA ALA A 185 -6.01 -8.74 -1.23
C ALA A 185 -5.17 -9.96 -1.64
N VAL A 186 -4.16 -10.31 -0.83
CA VAL A 186 -3.35 -11.51 -1.07
C VAL A 186 -4.23 -12.77 -1.01
N ARG A 187 -5.13 -12.89 -0.03
CA ARG A 187 -6.11 -13.99 0.04
C ARG A 187 -6.98 -14.08 -1.21
N ALA A 188 -7.53 -12.95 -1.65
CA ALA A 188 -8.40 -12.89 -2.82
C ALA A 188 -7.64 -13.34 -4.09
N VAL A 189 -6.40 -12.89 -4.26
CA VAL A 189 -5.54 -13.31 -5.38
C VAL A 189 -5.19 -14.80 -5.29
N HIS A 190 -4.80 -15.31 -4.12
CA HIS A 190 -4.52 -16.74 -3.90
C HIS A 190 -5.72 -17.60 -4.29
N ARG A 191 -6.92 -17.23 -3.85
CA ARG A 191 -8.16 -17.94 -4.19
C ARG A 191 -8.44 -17.94 -5.69
N LEU A 192 -8.28 -16.80 -6.38
CA LEU A 192 -8.41 -16.74 -7.84
C LEU A 192 -7.42 -17.69 -8.52
N LEU A 193 -6.20 -17.76 -8.01
CA LEU A 193 -5.18 -18.61 -8.59
C LEU A 193 -5.45 -20.10 -8.35
N ASP A 194 -5.95 -20.45 -7.17
CA ASP A 194 -6.35 -21.81 -6.80
C ASP A 194 -7.54 -22.31 -7.62
N LEU A 195 -8.50 -21.42 -7.96
CA LEU A 195 -9.61 -21.75 -8.88
C LEU A 195 -9.08 -22.20 -10.26
N GLY A 196 -8.02 -21.55 -10.74
CA GLY A 196 -7.32 -21.94 -11.97
C GLY A 196 -6.35 -23.12 -11.82
N LYS A 197 -6.30 -23.75 -10.64
CA LYS A 197 -5.42 -24.86 -10.28
C LYS A 197 -3.93 -24.51 -10.38
N ALA A 198 -3.57 -23.27 -10.08
CA ALA A 198 -2.16 -22.94 -9.85
C ALA A 198 -1.64 -23.81 -8.70
N SER A 199 -0.57 -24.58 -8.94
CA SER A 199 -0.15 -25.62 -7.99
C SER A 199 0.74 -25.10 -6.86
N ALA A 200 1.42 -23.96 -7.06
CA ALA A 200 2.27 -23.32 -6.08
C ALA A 200 2.75 -21.93 -6.53
N TYR A 201 2.96 -21.04 -5.57
CA TYR A 201 3.50 -19.70 -5.78
C TYR A 201 4.35 -19.28 -4.57
N ASN A 202 5.26 -18.33 -4.81
CA ASN A 202 5.95 -17.57 -3.77
C ASN A 202 5.33 -16.16 -3.76
N THR A 203 4.96 -15.66 -2.59
CA THR A 203 4.28 -14.37 -2.43
C THR A 203 5.14 -13.40 -1.64
N THR A 204 5.33 -12.19 -2.15
CA THR A 204 6.00 -11.12 -1.43
C THR A 204 5.14 -9.87 -1.38
N ILE A 205 5.43 -8.99 -0.43
CA ILE A 205 4.80 -7.68 -0.31
C ILE A 205 5.85 -6.57 -0.34
N TRP A 206 5.53 -5.43 -0.93
CA TRP A 206 6.44 -4.28 -1.04
C TRP A 206 5.70 -2.95 -1.01
N GLY A 207 6.16 -2.03 -0.17
CA GLY A 207 5.74 -0.64 -0.20
C GLY A 207 6.90 0.32 0.01
N TYR A 208 6.72 1.53 -0.54
CA TYR A 208 7.63 2.66 -0.36
C TYR A 208 6.91 3.81 0.35
N SER A 209 7.60 4.57 1.21
CA SER A 209 7.05 5.77 1.87
C SER A 209 5.71 5.45 2.57
N GLY A 210 4.62 6.19 2.34
CA GLY A 210 3.31 5.87 2.93
C GLY A 210 2.79 4.45 2.64
N GLY A 211 3.15 3.85 1.51
CA GLY A 211 2.83 2.45 1.21
C GLY A 211 3.57 1.44 2.11
N SER A 212 4.71 1.84 2.69
CA SER A 212 5.43 1.02 3.67
C SER A 212 4.64 0.82 4.98
N ILE A 213 3.72 1.73 5.31
CA ILE A 213 2.84 1.61 6.49
C ILE A 213 1.95 0.36 6.35
N ALA A 214 1.21 0.26 5.25
CA ALA A 214 0.34 -0.88 4.99
C ALA A 214 1.13 -2.19 4.81
N THR A 215 2.30 -2.09 4.16
CA THR A 215 3.18 -3.26 3.93
C THR A 215 3.72 -3.82 5.25
N PHE A 216 4.23 -2.96 6.13
CA PHE A 216 4.73 -3.38 7.42
C PHE A 216 3.60 -3.90 8.32
N ALA A 217 2.47 -3.18 8.37
CA ALA A 217 1.31 -3.62 9.14
C ALA A 217 0.79 -4.99 8.67
N ALA A 218 0.78 -5.26 7.36
CA ALA A 218 0.45 -6.59 6.84
C ALA A 218 1.45 -7.66 7.34
N ALA A 219 2.75 -7.39 7.29
CA ALA A 219 3.78 -8.31 7.76
C ALA A 219 3.65 -8.61 9.26
N GLU A 220 3.35 -7.59 10.06
CA GLU A 220 3.20 -7.66 11.51
C GLU A 220 1.91 -8.38 11.92
N LEU A 221 0.78 -8.06 11.28
CA LEU A 221 -0.53 -8.63 11.59
C LEU A 221 -0.72 -10.05 11.02
N GLN A 222 0.08 -10.48 10.04
CA GLN A 222 -0.10 -11.73 9.30
C GLN A 222 -0.36 -12.93 10.23
N SER A 223 0.46 -13.14 11.26
CA SER A 223 0.34 -14.32 12.11
C SER A 223 -0.96 -14.41 12.93
N LYS A 224 -1.61 -13.27 13.19
CA LYS A 224 -2.81 -13.14 14.03
C LYS A 224 -4.07 -13.00 13.18
N TYR A 225 -4.02 -12.16 12.15
CA TYR A 225 -5.15 -11.85 11.28
C TYR A 225 -5.27 -12.83 10.09
N ALA A 226 -4.13 -13.25 9.54
CA ALA A 226 -4.06 -14.08 8.34
C ALA A 226 -3.05 -15.22 8.38
N PRO A 227 -3.19 -16.15 9.36
CA PRO A 227 -2.27 -17.27 9.50
C PRO A 227 -2.30 -18.24 8.31
N ASP A 228 -3.37 -18.22 7.52
CA ASP A 228 -3.54 -18.96 6.26
C ASP A 228 -2.77 -18.33 5.09
N VAL A 229 -2.43 -17.04 5.16
CA VAL A 229 -1.69 -16.33 4.11
C VAL A 229 -0.20 -16.52 4.31
N LYS A 230 0.45 -17.14 3.32
CA LYS A 230 1.91 -17.26 3.31
C LYS A 230 2.55 -16.05 2.62
N ILE A 231 3.36 -15.31 3.37
CA ILE A 231 4.25 -14.27 2.84
C ILE A 231 5.69 -14.80 2.94
N ASP A 232 6.36 -14.91 1.80
CA ASP A 232 7.72 -15.45 1.69
C ASP A 232 8.80 -14.37 1.88
N GLY A 233 8.46 -13.09 1.73
CA GLY A 233 9.36 -11.97 2.00
C GLY A 233 8.69 -10.60 1.90
N THR A 234 9.26 -9.63 2.61
CA THR A 234 8.72 -8.27 2.71
C THR A 234 9.78 -7.24 2.35
N VAL A 235 9.43 -6.25 1.54
CA VAL A 235 10.32 -5.12 1.21
C VAL A 235 9.72 -3.80 1.70
N LEU A 236 10.52 -3.00 2.37
CA LEU A 236 10.12 -1.67 2.86
C LEU A 236 11.15 -0.63 2.42
N GLY A 237 10.72 0.31 1.59
CA GLY A 237 11.55 1.43 1.18
C GLY A 237 11.11 2.74 1.82
N GLY A 238 12.06 3.59 2.21
CA GLY A 238 11.74 4.87 2.85
C GLY A 238 10.81 4.68 4.05
N PHE A 239 11.07 3.65 4.86
CA PHE A 239 10.14 3.16 5.88
C PHE A 239 9.64 4.29 6.78
N VAL A 240 8.32 4.29 7.01
CA VAL A 240 7.59 5.24 7.84
C VAL A 240 7.13 4.52 9.09
N ASP A 241 7.99 4.53 10.11
CA ASP A 241 7.84 3.72 11.32
C ASP A 241 7.02 4.39 12.44
N ASN A 242 6.93 5.72 12.44
CA ASN A 242 6.17 6.45 13.45
C ASN A 242 5.63 7.79 12.91
N VAL A 243 4.42 7.79 12.35
CA VAL A 243 3.78 9.03 11.85
C VAL A 243 3.34 9.95 12.99
N SER A 244 2.98 9.40 14.15
CA SER A 244 2.46 10.16 15.29
C SER A 244 3.53 11.01 15.99
N GLY A 245 4.79 10.60 15.88
CA GLY A 245 5.95 11.33 16.39
C GLY A 245 6.41 12.51 15.53
N ASP A 246 5.85 12.69 14.31
CA ASP A 246 6.51 13.43 13.24
C ASP A 246 5.81 14.71 12.76
N PHE A 247 4.78 15.15 13.46
CA PHE A 247 4.00 16.32 13.00
C PHE A 247 4.88 17.57 12.83
N ASP A 248 5.90 17.74 13.68
CA ASP A 248 6.78 18.91 13.64
C ASP A 248 7.74 18.92 12.44
N LYS A 249 8.13 17.75 11.88
CA LYS A 249 8.94 17.71 10.64
C LYS A 249 8.09 17.92 9.41
N LEU A 250 6.87 17.38 9.40
CA LEU A 250 5.95 17.54 8.28
C LEU A 250 5.38 18.96 8.22
N ASN A 251 5.09 19.57 9.37
CA ASN A 251 4.59 20.94 9.45
C ASN A 251 5.59 21.93 8.84
N LYS A 252 5.11 22.88 8.02
CA LYS A 252 5.94 23.86 7.27
C LYS A 252 6.91 23.27 6.26
N SER A 253 6.96 21.94 6.10
CA SER A 253 7.77 21.31 5.07
C SER A 253 7.14 21.50 3.68
N PRO A 254 7.89 21.23 2.60
CA PRO A 254 7.32 21.18 1.25
C PRO A 254 6.15 20.19 1.08
N ILE A 255 6.00 19.22 1.99
CA ILE A 255 4.94 18.20 1.96
C ILE A 255 3.90 18.36 3.10
N ALA A 256 3.78 19.55 3.70
CA ALA A 256 2.90 19.78 4.85
C ALA A 256 1.42 19.37 4.61
N GLY A 257 0.96 19.33 3.35
CA GLY A 257 -0.35 18.79 2.99
C GLY A 257 -0.55 17.31 3.37
N ALA A 258 0.52 16.51 3.39
CA ALA A 258 0.45 15.11 3.82
C ALA A 258 0.06 14.98 5.31
N LEU A 259 0.52 15.91 6.17
CA LEU A 259 0.09 15.94 7.57
C LEU A 259 -1.42 16.23 7.66
N ALA A 260 -1.92 17.18 6.89
CA ALA A 260 -3.35 17.50 6.89
C ALA A 260 -4.19 16.32 6.34
N ALA A 261 -3.74 15.67 5.27
CA ALA A 261 -4.37 14.45 4.76
C ALA A 261 -4.35 13.32 5.79
N PHE A 262 -3.25 13.12 6.51
CA PHE A 262 -3.13 12.12 7.58
C PHE A 262 -4.16 12.39 8.69
N LEU A 263 -4.28 13.62 9.17
CA LEU A 263 -5.24 13.97 10.24
C LEU A 263 -6.69 13.67 9.82
N LEU A 264 -7.03 13.93 8.56
CA LEU A 264 -8.36 13.64 8.02
C LEU A 264 -8.57 12.14 7.81
N GLY A 265 -7.57 11.42 7.32
CA GLY A 265 -7.60 9.99 7.04
C GLY A 265 -7.65 9.14 8.31
N ILE A 266 -6.75 9.37 9.26
CA ILE A 266 -6.68 8.54 10.49
C ILE A 266 -7.95 8.65 11.34
N THR A 267 -8.69 9.75 11.21
CA THR A 267 -9.97 9.97 11.90
C THR A 267 -11.20 9.48 11.13
N SER A 268 -11.06 9.01 9.88
CA SER A 268 -12.21 8.73 9.00
C SER A 268 -13.12 7.61 9.53
N GLN A 269 -12.55 6.63 10.22
CA GLN A 269 -13.29 5.52 10.85
C GLN A 269 -13.71 5.79 12.30
N TYR A 270 -13.38 6.97 12.83
CA TYR A 270 -13.56 7.34 14.24
C TYR A 270 -14.37 8.64 14.38
N PRO A 271 -15.72 8.57 14.31
CA PRO A 271 -16.58 9.76 14.27
C PRO A 271 -16.39 10.74 15.43
N GLU A 272 -16.07 10.25 16.64
CA GLU A 272 -15.80 11.10 17.80
C GLU A 272 -14.49 11.88 17.66
N ALA A 273 -13.42 11.19 17.27
CA ALA A 273 -12.12 11.82 16.99
C ALA A 273 -12.21 12.80 15.82
N ARG A 274 -12.96 12.45 14.78
CA ARG A 274 -13.24 13.32 13.63
C ARG A 274 -13.99 14.58 14.02
N SER A 275 -15.07 14.43 14.78
CA SER A 275 -15.88 15.54 15.27
C SER A 275 -15.05 16.47 16.15
N TYR A 276 -14.19 15.91 17.01
CA TYR A 276 -13.25 16.70 17.78
C TYR A 276 -12.29 17.49 16.88
N LEU A 277 -11.56 16.83 15.97
CA LEU A 277 -10.61 17.48 15.06
C LEU A 277 -11.26 18.68 14.35
N GLU A 278 -12.45 18.46 13.78
CA GLU A 278 -13.20 19.52 13.09
C GLU A 278 -13.66 20.64 14.01
N SER A 279 -14.04 20.33 15.26
CA SER A 279 -14.44 21.33 16.25
C SER A 279 -13.30 22.25 16.67
N ARG A 280 -12.05 21.83 16.45
CA ARG A 280 -10.84 22.59 16.75
C ARG A 280 -10.34 23.42 15.59
N LEU A 281 -10.84 23.23 14.37
CA LEU A 281 -10.51 24.09 13.24
C LEU A 281 -10.98 25.53 13.50
N LEU A 282 -10.21 26.50 13.02
CA LEU A 282 -10.63 27.89 12.95
C LEU A 282 -11.75 28.01 11.89
N PRO A 283 -12.88 28.66 12.19
CA PRO A 283 -14.00 28.75 11.23
C PRO A 283 -13.59 29.28 9.85
N ALA A 284 -12.68 30.25 9.79
CA ALA A 284 -12.19 30.84 8.54
C ALA A 284 -11.28 29.92 7.72
N MET A 285 -10.71 28.88 8.34
CA MET A 285 -9.77 27.94 7.71
C MET A 285 -10.40 26.56 7.45
N LYS A 286 -11.62 26.31 7.97
CA LYS A 286 -12.25 25.00 7.93
C LYS A 286 -12.46 24.51 6.51
N ASP A 287 -13.06 25.33 5.64
CA ASP A 287 -13.37 24.90 4.26
C ASP A 287 -12.11 24.56 3.47
N GLU A 288 -11.04 25.34 3.65
CA GLU A 288 -9.75 25.07 3.03
C GLU A 288 -9.15 23.75 3.51
N PHE A 289 -9.12 23.51 4.83
CA PHE A 289 -8.62 22.25 5.40
C PHE A 289 -9.42 21.04 4.91
N MET A 290 -10.74 21.18 4.88
CA MET A 290 -11.66 20.12 4.49
C MET A 290 -11.62 19.83 2.99
N SER A 291 -11.21 20.80 2.16
CA SER A 291 -11.08 20.61 0.71
C SER A 291 -10.13 19.48 0.30
N ILE A 292 -9.26 19.03 1.21
CA ILE A 292 -8.36 17.88 1.01
C ILE A 292 -9.14 16.60 0.69
N LEU A 293 -10.36 16.44 1.22
CA LEU A 293 -11.20 15.27 0.95
C LEU A 293 -11.58 15.13 -0.53
N ASP A 294 -11.46 16.21 -1.30
CA ASP A 294 -11.77 16.25 -2.73
C ASP A 294 -10.50 16.39 -3.60
N LYS A 295 -9.29 16.22 -3.02
CA LYS A 295 -8.01 16.45 -3.69
C LYS A 295 -7.17 15.19 -3.80
N GLU A 296 -6.41 15.12 -4.88
CA GLU A 296 -5.35 14.13 -5.03
C GLU A 296 -4.15 14.48 -4.13
N ALA A 297 -3.26 13.52 -3.87
CA ALA A 297 -2.11 13.74 -3.00
C ALA A 297 -1.15 14.81 -3.52
N THR A 298 -0.87 14.81 -4.83
CA THR A 298 0.01 15.82 -5.45
C THR A 298 -0.58 17.22 -5.36
N GLU A 299 -1.88 17.37 -5.63
CA GLU A 299 -2.60 18.62 -5.47
C GLU A 299 -2.59 19.10 -4.01
N THR A 300 -2.83 18.20 -3.06
CA THR A 300 -2.79 18.48 -1.62
C THR A 300 -1.40 18.96 -1.19
N VAL A 301 -0.34 18.25 -1.60
CA VAL A 301 1.04 18.63 -1.30
C VAL A 301 1.37 20.00 -1.89
N GLN A 302 1.00 20.27 -3.14
CA GLN A 302 1.23 21.56 -3.79
C GLN A 302 0.47 22.70 -3.09
N HIS A 303 -0.80 22.49 -2.78
CA HIS A 303 -1.66 23.50 -2.17
C HIS A 303 -1.20 23.92 -0.76
N PHE A 304 -0.73 22.96 0.03
CA PHE A 304 -0.29 23.19 1.40
C PHE A 304 1.24 23.30 1.55
N SER A 305 1.99 23.34 0.46
CA SER A 305 3.45 23.35 0.50
C SER A 305 4.00 24.50 1.35
N GLY A 306 4.83 24.18 2.35
CA GLY A 306 5.43 25.18 3.25
C GLY A 306 4.49 25.80 4.28
N ARG A 307 3.20 25.41 4.31
CA ARG A 307 2.22 26.00 5.24
C ARG A 307 2.37 25.47 6.65
N ASP A 308 2.04 26.33 7.60
CA ASP A 308 1.91 25.95 9.00
C ASP A 308 0.52 25.34 9.25
N ILE A 309 0.41 24.02 9.20
CA ILE A 309 -0.82 23.27 9.44
C ILE A 309 -1.39 23.56 10.83
N TYR A 310 -0.56 23.89 11.81
CA TYR A 310 -1.05 24.22 13.15
C TYR A 310 -1.88 25.51 13.15
N THR A 311 -1.66 26.43 12.22
CA THR A 311 -2.46 27.67 12.14
C THR A 311 -3.91 27.44 11.72
N PHE A 312 -4.27 26.24 11.29
CA PHE A 312 -5.66 25.85 11.02
C PHE A 312 -6.46 25.57 12.29
N PHE A 313 -5.81 25.38 13.44
CA PHE A 313 -6.42 24.96 14.69
C PHE A 313 -6.44 26.07 15.74
N GLN A 314 -7.50 26.12 16.56
CA GLN A 314 -7.74 27.16 17.56
C GLN A 314 -6.61 27.29 18.60
N SER A 315 -6.02 26.17 19.01
CA SER A 315 -4.88 26.11 19.95
C SER A 315 -3.65 25.48 19.31
N GLY A 316 -3.56 25.50 17.98
CA GLY A 316 -2.45 24.95 17.22
C GLY A 316 -2.20 23.47 17.52
N ILE A 317 -0.94 23.10 17.68
CA ILE A 317 -0.52 21.72 17.96
C ILE A 317 -1.15 21.13 19.22
N ALA A 318 -1.56 21.95 20.20
CA ALA A 318 -2.18 21.45 21.42
C ALA A 318 -3.50 20.71 21.13
N ASP A 319 -4.23 21.14 20.11
CA ASP A 319 -5.45 20.45 19.66
C ASP A 319 -5.13 19.09 19.05
N LEU A 320 -4.04 19.00 18.28
CA LEU A 320 -3.58 17.76 17.67
C LEU A 320 -2.95 16.78 18.67
N ARG A 321 -2.52 17.27 19.83
CA ARG A 321 -1.97 16.49 20.95
C ARG A 321 -2.99 16.17 22.04
N ALA A 322 -4.28 16.41 21.79
CA ALA A 322 -5.31 16.05 22.73
C ALA A 322 -5.33 14.53 23.02
N PRO A 323 -5.63 14.10 24.26
CA PRO A 323 -5.52 12.69 24.65
C PRO A 323 -6.24 11.72 23.72
N GLN A 324 -7.47 12.04 23.28
CA GLN A 324 -8.25 11.17 22.39
C GLN A 324 -7.61 10.97 21.01
N LEU A 325 -6.93 12.00 20.47
CA LEU A 325 -6.21 11.88 19.21
C LEU A 325 -4.90 11.12 19.41
N GLN A 326 -4.19 11.36 20.52
CA GLN A 326 -2.96 10.63 20.84
C GLN A 326 -3.22 9.13 21.02
N THR A 327 -4.29 8.75 21.72
CA THR A 327 -4.72 7.34 21.82
C THR A 327 -4.97 6.74 20.43
N LEU A 328 -5.70 7.45 19.57
CA LEU A 328 -5.93 6.99 18.20
C LEU A 328 -4.62 6.82 17.41
N TYR A 329 -3.68 7.76 17.54
CA TYR A 329 -2.40 7.67 16.84
C TYR A 329 -1.52 6.53 17.37
N ASP A 330 -1.52 6.29 18.68
CA ASP A 330 -0.80 5.18 19.29
C ASP A 330 -1.37 3.83 18.84
N GLU A 331 -2.69 3.74 18.60
CA GLU A 331 -3.35 2.53 18.14
C GLU A 331 -3.22 2.30 16.62
N GLN A 332 -3.19 3.38 15.83
CA GLN A 332 -3.34 3.28 14.37
C GLN A 332 -2.10 3.69 13.57
N ALA A 333 -1.22 4.54 14.10
CA ALA A 333 -0.06 5.06 13.37
C ALA A 333 1.28 4.55 13.91
N LYS A 334 1.29 4.00 15.13
CA LYS A 334 2.48 3.37 15.69
C LYS A 334 2.60 1.95 15.16
N LEU A 335 3.77 1.62 14.62
CA LEU A 335 4.10 0.31 14.10
C LEU A 335 5.07 -0.41 15.05
N GLY A 336 5.13 -1.74 14.98
CA GLY A 336 6.14 -2.53 15.69
C GLY A 336 5.77 -2.90 17.12
N SER A 337 4.53 -2.66 17.54
CA SER A 337 4.03 -2.99 18.88
C SER A 337 3.41 -4.39 19.00
N GLU A 338 3.16 -5.05 17.87
CA GLU A 338 2.62 -6.42 17.85
C GLU A 338 3.79 -7.42 17.70
N ARG A 339 3.49 -8.65 17.27
CA ARG A 339 4.50 -9.70 17.13
C ARG A 339 5.44 -9.39 15.97
N ALA A 340 6.73 -9.60 16.19
CA ALA A 340 7.75 -9.53 15.14
C ALA A 340 7.34 -10.34 13.88
N PRO A 341 7.44 -9.74 12.68
CA PRO A 341 7.16 -10.42 11.42
C PRO A 341 7.96 -11.72 11.27
N LEU A 342 7.32 -12.76 10.72
CA LEU A 342 7.88 -14.12 10.64
C LEU A 342 8.66 -14.41 9.36
N MET A 343 8.53 -13.54 8.36
CA MET A 343 9.18 -13.63 7.05
C MET A 343 10.44 -12.75 7.01
N PRO A 344 11.42 -13.08 6.16
CA PRO A 344 12.56 -12.21 5.93
C PRO A 344 12.15 -10.85 5.39
N MET A 345 12.79 -9.80 5.90
CA MET A 345 12.51 -8.42 5.50
C MET A 345 13.75 -7.75 4.93
N PHE A 346 13.56 -7.01 3.83
CA PHE A 346 14.55 -6.12 3.27
C PHE A 346 14.09 -4.67 3.39
N LEU A 347 14.88 -3.87 4.10
CA LEU A 347 14.65 -2.44 4.30
C LEU A 347 15.69 -1.66 3.51
N TYR A 348 15.28 -0.55 2.90
CA TYR A 348 16.19 0.40 2.29
C TYR A 348 15.73 1.84 2.52
N LYS A 349 16.69 2.74 2.77
CA LYS A 349 16.38 4.14 3.12
C LYS A 349 17.58 5.03 2.85
N ALA A 350 17.36 6.26 2.40
CA ALA A 350 18.43 7.26 2.35
C ALA A 350 18.75 7.76 3.76
N ILE A 351 20.04 7.93 4.07
CA ILE A 351 20.49 8.52 5.34
C ILE A 351 19.99 9.96 5.45
N ASN A 352 19.97 10.71 4.34
CA ASN A 352 19.50 12.10 4.31
C ASN A 352 17.99 12.21 4.00
N ASP A 353 17.20 11.20 4.37
CA ASP A 353 15.75 11.27 4.28
C ASP A 353 15.22 12.44 5.14
N GLN A 354 14.69 13.45 4.46
CA GLN A 354 14.28 14.71 5.06
C GLN A 354 12.88 14.67 5.69
N PHE A 355 12.10 13.63 5.40
CA PHE A 355 10.72 13.49 5.87
C PHE A 355 10.59 12.42 6.93
N CYS A 356 11.34 11.33 6.82
CA CYS A 356 11.32 10.24 7.76
C CYS A 356 12.76 9.99 8.22
N PRO A 357 13.21 10.52 9.37
CA PRO A 357 14.60 10.40 9.81
C PRO A 357 15.10 8.94 9.88
N VAL A 358 16.34 8.71 9.45
CA VAL A 358 16.94 7.36 9.42
C VAL A 358 17.11 6.76 10.82
N GLU A 359 17.33 7.60 11.83
CA GLU A 359 17.58 7.18 13.20
C GLU A 359 16.37 6.48 13.84
N TRP A 360 15.16 6.81 13.39
CA TRP A 360 13.94 6.16 13.87
C TRP A 360 13.80 4.77 13.28
N THR A 361 14.04 4.63 11.98
CA THR A 361 14.14 3.33 11.33
C THR A 361 15.25 2.48 11.96
N ASP A 362 16.41 3.06 12.27
CA ASP A 362 17.50 2.36 12.99
C ASP A 362 17.01 1.80 14.35
N ALA A 363 16.30 2.61 15.14
CA ALA A 363 15.76 2.19 16.44
C ALA A 363 14.70 1.09 16.30
N THR A 364 13.78 1.25 15.35
CA THR A 364 12.72 0.28 15.05
C THR A 364 13.31 -1.06 14.57
N VAL A 365 14.34 -1.04 13.73
CA VAL A 365 15.03 -2.26 13.28
C VAL A 365 15.67 -3.00 14.45
N VAL A 366 16.32 -2.29 15.38
CA VAL A 366 16.87 -2.88 16.61
C VAL A 366 15.77 -3.55 17.44
N GLU A 367 14.66 -2.87 17.68
CA GLU A 367 13.53 -3.40 18.47
C GLU A 367 12.93 -4.67 17.83
N LEU A 368 12.69 -4.64 16.52
CA LEU A 368 12.13 -5.77 15.80
C LEU A 368 13.08 -6.98 15.77
N CYS A 369 14.38 -6.75 15.56
CA CYS A 369 15.38 -7.83 15.57
C CYS A 369 15.52 -8.45 16.96
N ASN A 370 15.49 -7.63 18.02
CA ASN A 370 15.45 -8.12 19.41
C ASN A 370 14.20 -8.95 19.70
N SER A 371 13.09 -8.63 19.03
CA SER A 371 11.83 -9.38 19.09
C SER A 371 11.79 -10.60 18.15
N GLY A 372 12.85 -10.83 17.38
CA GLY A 372 13.07 -12.04 16.59
C GLY A 372 12.84 -11.92 15.09
N ALA A 373 12.54 -10.72 14.58
CA ALA A 373 12.43 -10.47 13.14
C ALA A 373 13.79 -10.67 12.44
N GLU A 374 13.76 -11.09 11.18
CA GLU A 374 14.93 -11.19 10.30
C GLU A 374 14.93 -10.01 9.33
N ILE A 375 15.87 -9.07 9.52
CA ILE A 375 15.93 -7.81 8.78
C ILE A 375 17.32 -7.64 8.18
N THR A 376 17.34 -7.45 6.85
CA THR A 376 18.46 -6.86 6.12
C THR A 376 18.11 -5.41 5.81
N TYR A 377 18.88 -4.47 6.35
CA TYR A 377 18.64 -3.03 6.21
C TYR A 377 19.83 -2.33 5.58
N GLU A 378 19.63 -1.76 4.41
CA GLU A 378 20.68 -1.04 3.69
C GLU A 378 20.38 0.46 3.62
N ARG A 379 21.26 1.26 4.21
CA ARG A 379 21.15 2.72 4.30
C ARG A 379 21.96 3.37 3.19
N ASN A 380 21.32 4.15 2.34
CA ASN A 380 21.99 4.82 1.23
C ASN A 380 22.59 6.16 1.68
N THR A 381 23.90 6.29 1.52
CA THR A 381 24.68 7.48 1.85
C THR A 381 24.42 8.65 0.89
N VAL A 382 23.84 8.38 -0.28
CA VAL A 382 23.52 9.37 -1.31
C VAL A 382 22.01 9.48 -1.49
N GLY A 383 21.56 10.67 -1.84
CA GLY A 383 20.15 10.95 -2.13
C GLY A 383 19.36 11.41 -0.91
N SER A 384 18.04 11.47 -1.11
CA SER A 384 17.00 11.94 -0.19
C SER A 384 15.81 10.98 -0.24
N HIS A 385 14.71 11.28 0.46
CA HIS A 385 13.49 10.47 0.41
C HIS A 385 12.99 10.25 -1.04
N VAL A 386 13.01 11.29 -1.87
CA VAL A 386 12.44 11.19 -3.22
C VAL A 386 13.35 10.41 -4.17
N SER A 387 14.66 10.68 -4.17
CA SER A 387 15.59 9.97 -5.06
C SER A 387 15.74 8.50 -4.68
N GLU A 388 15.52 8.14 -3.41
CA GLU A 388 15.61 6.75 -2.94
C GLU A 388 14.50 5.85 -3.50
N ILE A 389 13.40 6.42 -4.02
CA ILE A 389 12.39 5.69 -4.82
C ILE A 389 13.07 4.90 -5.95
N GLU A 390 13.96 5.56 -6.69
CA GLU A 390 14.71 4.92 -7.78
C GLU A 390 16.01 4.28 -7.26
N ASN A 391 16.83 4.96 -6.46
CA ASN A 391 18.14 4.44 -6.02
C ASN A 391 18.07 3.10 -5.28
N GLY A 392 17.01 2.86 -4.51
CA GLY A 392 16.81 1.60 -3.80
C GLY A 392 16.23 0.46 -4.64
N LYS A 393 15.58 0.77 -5.76
CA LYS A 393 14.81 -0.19 -6.56
C LYS A 393 15.62 -1.40 -7.03
N PRO A 394 16.85 -1.27 -7.58
CA PRO A 394 17.64 -2.45 -7.99
C PRO A 394 17.92 -3.41 -6.83
N ARG A 395 18.10 -2.89 -5.61
CA ARG A 395 18.39 -3.69 -4.40
C ARG A 395 17.13 -4.38 -3.88
N ALA A 396 15.99 -3.68 -3.92
CA ALA A 396 14.68 -4.28 -3.68
C ALA A 396 14.38 -5.43 -4.64
N PHE A 397 14.56 -5.23 -5.96
CA PHE A 397 14.38 -6.29 -6.96
C PHE A 397 15.31 -7.47 -6.75
N LYS A 398 16.57 -7.24 -6.37
CA LYS A 398 17.52 -8.31 -6.06
C LYS A 398 17.02 -9.18 -4.91
N PHE A 399 16.53 -8.58 -3.83
CA PHE A 399 15.94 -9.31 -2.72
C PHE A 399 14.70 -10.09 -3.15
N LEU A 400 13.74 -9.45 -3.81
CA LEU A 400 12.51 -10.09 -4.31
C LEU A 400 12.81 -11.28 -5.22
N TRP A 401 13.75 -11.12 -6.16
CA TRP A 401 14.18 -12.18 -7.06
C TRP A 401 14.74 -13.38 -6.29
N SER A 402 15.55 -13.16 -5.25
CA SER A 402 16.09 -14.25 -4.44
C SER A 402 15.01 -15.05 -3.71
N ILE A 403 13.92 -14.39 -3.28
CA ILE A 403 12.75 -15.06 -2.69
C ILE A 403 12.00 -15.85 -3.77
N PHE A 404 11.72 -15.22 -4.91
CA PHE A 404 10.95 -15.85 -5.99
C PHE A 404 11.66 -17.05 -6.62
N GLU A 405 12.96 -16.98 -6.83
CA GLU A 405 13.79 -18.07 -7.35
C GLU A 405 14.01 -19.18 -6.32
N GLY A 406 13.80 -18.90 -5.02
CA GLY A 406 14.08 -19.83 -3.93
C GLY A 406 15.58 -19.93 -3.59
N SER A 407 16.36 -18.91 -3.95
CA SER A 407 17.79 -18.80 -3.68
C SER A 407 18.10 -17.98 -2.44
N TYR A 408 17.09 -17.39 -1.78
CA TYR A 408 17.27 -16.67 -0.52
C TYR A 408 17.86 -17.57 0.56
N VAL A 409 18.89 -17.04 1.23
CA VAL A 409 19.54 -17.69 2.37
C VAL A 409 19.50 -16.71 3.53
N SER A 410 18.89 -17.13 4.63
CA SER A 410 18.87 -16.34 5.86
C SER A 410 20.29 -16.01 6.31
N PRO A 411 20.58 -14.75 6.65
CA PRO A 411 21.88 -14.36 7.19
C PRO A 411 22.15 -15.09 8.52
N SER A 412 23.44 -15.23 8.87
CA SER A 412 23.84 -15.85 10.14
C SER A 412 23.37 -15.05 11.36
N THR A 413 23.19 -13.73 11.19
CA THR A 413 22.58 -12.82 12.18
C THR A 413 21.25 -12.33 11.64
N LYS A 414 20.20 -12.38 12.47
CA LYS A 414 18.86 -11.86 12.12
C LYS A 414 18.83 -10.35 11.86
N GLN A 415 19.82 -9.62 12.36
CA GLN A 415 20.03 -8.21 12.05
C GLN A 415 21.25 -8.08 11.15
N SER A 416 21.06 -7.49 9.96
CA SER A 416 22.13 -7.09 9.07
C SER A 416 21.89 -5.64 8.65
N VAL A 417 22.72 -4.71 9.12
CA VAL A 417 22.63 -3.29 8.77
C VAL A 417 23.92 -2.88 8.07
N SER A 418 23.82 -2.22 6.93
CA SER A 418 24.98 -1.74 6.18
C SER A 418 24.71 -0.41 5.49
N ASP A 419 25.77 0.34 5.25
CA ASP A 419 25.72 1.54 4.43
C ASP A 419 26.12 1.19 3.00
N VAL A 420 25.38 1.76 2.05
CA VAL A 420 25.65 1.64 0.61
C VAL A 420 25.79 3.02 -0.02
N THR A 421 26.36 3.08 -1.21
CA THR A 421 26.50 4.31 -2.01
C THR A 421 25.96 4.03 -3.40
N VAL A 422 24.69 4.37 -3.63
CA VAL A 422 24.01 4.14 -4.91
C VAL A 422 23.36 5.44 -5.35
N ASP A 423 23.70 5.89 -6.55
CA ASP A 423 23.06 7.03 -7.21
C ASP A 423 22.77 6.66 -8.66
N ILE A 424 21.49 6.42 -8.95
CA ILE A 424 21.01 6.15 -10.31
C ILE A 424 20.21 7.33 -10.87
N SER A 425 20.06 8.39 -10.08
CA SER A 425 19.34 9.62 -10.40
C SER A 425 20.24 10.75 -10.93
N GLY A 426 21.51 10.44 -11.23
CA GLY A 426 22.54 11.39 -11.66
C GLY A 426 22.41 11.91 -13.09
#